data_AF-A0A8S8Z8B7-F1
#
_entry.id   AF-A0A8S8Z8B7-F1
#
_cell.length_a   1.000
_cell.length_b   1.000
_cell.length_c   1.000
_cell.angle_alpha   90.00
_cell.angle_beta   90.00
_cell.angle_gamma   90.00
#
_symmetry.space_group_name_H-M   'P 1'
#
loop_
_entity.id
_entity.type
_entity.pdbx_description
1 polymer ?
#
loop_
_entity_poly.entity_id
_entity_poly.type
_entity_poly.pdbx_seq_one_letter_code
_entity_poly.pdbx_strand_id
1 'polypeptide(L)'
;MAKNDTKIKVISLKPLLDFDSAEEMVDSRKVKTFQTLLHKPKKSEVHLHSLTLHYESILILSGKYSVDFIRDADHTLHVDKDVQEVIISDEVFPVKKKRGVLSKLEPSFKNKIKIQMQERVMLENDADVSFDHHGKAMNLS
;
A
#
# COMPACT_ATOMS: atom_id res chain seq x y z
N MET A 1 -26.01 -6.70 -43.95
CA MET A 1 -24.74 -7.17 -43.34
C MET A 1 -23.93 -5.94 -42.95
N ALA A 2 -23.77 -5.66 -41.65
CA ALA A 2 -23.01 -4.50 -41.19
C ALA A 2 -21.51 -4.76 -41.40
N LYS A 3 -20.82 -3.88 -42.13
CA LYS A 3 -19.36 -3.92 -42.27
C LYS A 3 -18.75 -3.44 -40.96
N ASN A 4 -18.21 -4.36 -40.17
CA ASN A 4 -17.40 -4.02 -39.01
C ASN A 4 -16.02 -3.54 -39.49
N ASP A 5 -15.88 -2.23 -39.63
CA ASP A 5 -14.61 -1.55 -39.93
C ASP A 5 -13.71 -1.62 -38.67
N THR A 6 -13.10 -2.79 -38.47
CA THR A 6 -12.32 -3.06 -37.27
C THR A 6 -10.94 -2.43 -37.46
N LYS A 7 -10.73 -1.23 -36.89
CA LYS A 7 -9.42 -0.55 -36.89
C LYS A 7 -8.36 -1.47 -36.24
N ILE A 8 -7.44 -1.98 -37.06
CA ILE A 8 -6.27 -2.71 -36.56
C ILE A 8 -5.40 -1.73 -35.78
N LYS A 9 -5.21 -2.00 -34.48
CA LYS A 9 -4.22 -1.30 -33.64
C LYS A 9 -3.03 -2.21 -33.44
N VAL A 10 -1.83 -1.75 -33.82
CA VAL A 10 -0.59 -2.41 -33.47
C VAL A 10 -0.14 -1.87 -32.11
N ILE A 11 -0.05 -2.75 -31.12
CA ILE A 11 0.44 -2.43 -29.78
C ILE A 11 1.89 -2.90 -29.70
N SER A 12 2.82 -1.98 -29.44
CA SER A 12 4.21 -2.31 -29.15
C SER A 12 4.42 -2.27 -27.64
N LEU A 13 4.81 -3.40 -27.05
CA LEU A 13 5.10 -3.50 -25.62
C LEU A 13 6.54 -3.05 -25.38
N LYS A 14 6.74 -2.11 -24.45
CA LYS A 14 8.08 -1.74 -23.99
C LYS A 14 8.57 -2.81 -22.99
N PRO A 15 9.76 -3.40 -23.17
CA PRO A 15 10.32 -4.31 -22.18
C PRO A 15 10.54 -3.58 -20.86
N LEU A 16 10.09 -4.20 -19.76
CA LEU A 16 10.34 -3.71 -18.41
C LEU A 16 11.79 -3.95 -17.96
N LEU A 17 12.42 -4.98 -18.51
CA LEU A 17 13.79 -5.40 -18.23
C LEU A 17 14.57 -5.46 -19.55
N ASP A 18 15.64 -4.69 -19.64
CA ASP A 18 16.60 -4.78 -20.75
C ASP A 18 17.61 -5.91 -20.56
N PHE A 19 18.33 -6.22 -21.63
CA PHE A 19 19.27 -7.34 -21.65
C PHE A 19 20.42 -7.16 -20.67
N ASP A 20 21.03 -5.98 -20.62
CA ASP A 20 22.19 -5.70 -19.78
C ASP A 20 21.83 -5.83 -18.29
N SER A 21 20.67 -5.29 -17.91
CA SER A 21 20.11 -5.42 -16.56
C SER A 21 19.83 -6.89 -16.21
N ALA A 22 19.27 -7.66 -17.14
CA ALA A 22 19.02 -9.07 -16.94
C ALA A 22 20.32 -9.87 -16.79
N GLU A 23 21.35 -9.55 -17.57
CA GLU A 23 22.66 -10.17 -17.50
C GLU A 23 23.33 -9.89 -16.15
N GLU A 24 23.32 -8.65 -15.67
CA GLU A 24 23.86 -8.29 -14.36
C GLU A 24 23.12 -9.00 -13.21
N MET A 25 21.79 -9.08 -13.29
CA MET A 25 20.96 -9.80 -12.32
C MET A 25 21.32 -11.30 -12.25
N VAL A 26 21.51 -11.95 -13.39
CA VAL A 26 21.91 -13.36 -13.44
C VAL A 26 23.35 -13.53 -12.96
N ASP A 27 24.27 -12.68 -13.39
CA ASP A 27 25.69 -12.74 -13.03
C ASP A 27 25.93 -12.55 -11.53
N SER A 28 25.17 -11.65 -10.88
CA SER A 28 25.23 -11.44 -9.43
C SER A 28 24.73 -12.65 -8.62
N ARG A 29 23.83 -13.46 -9.20
CA ARG A 29 23.20 -14.61 -8.53
C ARG A 29 23.78 -15.96 -8.94
N LYS A 30 24.59 -16.05 -10.00
CA LYS A 30 25.06 -17.31 -10.61
C LYS A 30 25.74 -18.27 -9.63
N VAL A 31 26.45 -17.75 -8.63
CA VAL A 31 27.15 -18.58 -7.63
C VAL A 31 26.19 -19.12 -6.55
N LYS A 32 25.01 -18.51 -6.38
CA LYS A 32 24.01 -18.92 -5.38
C LYS A 32 23.43 -20.31 -5.69
N THR A 33 23.33 -20.68 -6.96
CA THR A 33 22.86 -22.02 -7.39
C THR A 33 23.74 -23.14 -6.84
N PHE A 34 25.00 -22.86 -6.54
CA PHE A 34 25.98 -23.82 -6.03
C PHE A 34 26.13 -23.78 -4.50
N GLN A 35 25.24 -23.09 -3.78
CA GLN A 35 25.37 -22.89 -2.33
C GLN A 35 25.34 -24.19 -1.51
N THR A 36 24.79 -25.28 -2.07
CA THR A 36 24.68 -26.59 -1.42
C THR A 36 25.91 -27.48 -1.63
N LEU A 37 26.83 -27.08 -2.52
CA LEU A 37 28.06 -27.84 -2.74
C LEU A 37 29.04 -27.61 -1.59
N LEU A 38 29.72 -28.69 -1.18
CA LEU A 38 30.76 -28.66 -0.15
C LEU A 38 31.87 -27.65 -0.51
N HIS A 39 32.18 -27.53 -1.81
CA HIS A 39 33.09 -26.54 -2.35
C HIS A 39 32.32 -25.63 -3.31
N LYS A 40 31.94 -24.45 -2.82
CA LYS A 40 31.29 -23.43 -3.63
C LYS A 40 32.31 -22.80 -4.60
N PRO A 41 32.05 -22.78 -5.92
CA PRO A 41 32.95 -22.19 -6.89
C PRO A 41 33.05 -20.67 -6.70
N LYS A 42 34.16 -20.08 -7.15
CA LYS A 42 34.34 -18.62 -7.19
C LYS A 42 33.50 -18.01 -8.31
N LYS A 43 33.16 -16.72 -8.20
CA LYS A 43 32.42 -15.99 -9.24
C LYS A 43 33.10 -16.04 -10.60
N SER A 44 34.43 -16.06 -10.63
CA SER A 44 35.25 -16.15 -11.85
C SER A 44 35.26 -17.52 -12.50
N GLU A 45 34.84 -18.58 -11.80
CA GLU A 45 34.82 -19.96 -12.31
C GLU A 45 33.47 -20.33 -12.92
N VAL A 46 32.46 -19.49 -12.71
CA VAL A 46 31.11 -19.66 -13.25
C VAL A 46 30.90 -18.58 -14.30
N HIS A 47 30.66 -18.95 -15.54
CA HIS A 47 30.41 -18.01 -16.63
C HIS A 47 28.97 -18.14 -17.14
N LEU A 48 28.32 -17.00 -17.38
CA LEU A 48 27.08 -16.98 -18.13
C LEU A 48 27.42 -17.22 -19.60
N HIS A 49 26.98 -18.35 -20.15
CA HIS A 49 27.26 -18.69 -21.55
C HIS A 49 26.32 -17.96 -22.52
N SER A 50 25.03 -17.90 -22.17
CA SER A 50 24.00 -17.27 -22.98
C SER A 50 22.82 -16.86 -22.11
N LEU A 51 22.15 -15.78 -22.49
CA LEU A 51 20.89 -15.33 -21.92
C LEU A 51 19.88 -15.12 -23.06
N THR A 52 18.65 -15.55 -22.85
CA THR A 52 17.55 -15.31 -23.79
C THR A 52 16.38 -14.74 -23.02
N LEU A 53 15.88 -13.59 -23.48
CA LEU A 53 14.71 -12.95 -22.91
C LEU A 53 13.48 -13.34 -23.71
N HIS A 54 12.44 -13.77 -23.02
CA HIS A 54 11.13 -14.06 -23.59
C HIS A 54 10.13 -13.04 -23.08
N TYR A 55 9.28 -12.55 -23.97
CA TYR A 55 8.12 -11.77 -23.56
C TYR A 55 7.03 -12.73 -23.08
N GLU A 56 6.54 -12.49 -21.88
CA GLU A 56 5.40 -13.20 -21.33
C GLU A 56 4.21 -12.26 -21.24
N SER A 57 3.05 -12.72 -21.70
CA SER A 57 1.80 -11.97 -21.56
C SER A 57 1.28 -12.11 -20.15
N ILE A 58 0.99 -10.99 -19.49
CA ILE A 58 0.40 -10.94 -18.15
C ILE A 58 -0.99 -10.33 -18.28
N LEU A 59 -1.98 -10.94 -17.62
CA LEU A 59 -3.31 -10.36 -17.50
C LEU A 59 -3.36 -9.50 -16.24
N ILE A 60 -3.68 -8.22 -16.39
CA ILE A 60 -3.91 -7.30 -15.27
C ILE A 60 -5.39 -6.96 -15.23
N LEU A 61 -6.03 -7.22 -14.10
CA LEU A 61 -7.39 -6.81 -13.80
C LEU A 61 -7.35 -5.68 -12.79
N SER A 62 -7.83 -4.51 -13.19
CA SER A 62 -7.95 -3.33 -12.34
C SER A 62 -9.40 -3.08 -11.99
N GLY A 63 -9.69 -2.90 -10.70
CA GLY A 63 -11.02 -2.63 -10.19
C GLY A 63 -11.00 -1.42 -9.28
N LYS A 64 -11.91 -0.48 -9.51
CA LYS A 64 -12.24 0.58 -8.57
C LYS A 64 -13.46 0.16 -7.75
N TYR A 65 -13.38 0.31 -6.44
CA TYR A 65 -14.52 0.11 -5.56
C TYR A 65 -14.75 1.33 -4.68
N SER A 66 -16.01 1.54 -4.32
CA SER A 66 -16.43 2.56 -3.36
C SER A 66 -17.28 1.92 -2.29
N VAL A 67 -17.04 2.32 -1.04
CA VAL A 67 -17.82 1.86 0.12
C VAL A 67 -18.30 3.09 0.87
N ASP A 68 -19.62 3.14 1.09
CA ASP A 68 -20.29 4.17 1.87
C ASP A 68 -20.87 3.51 3.11
N PHE A 69 -20.37 3.88 4.29
CA PHE A 69 -20.77 3.25 5.55
C PHE A 69 -20.73 4.25 6.71
N ILE A 70 -21.50 3.95 7.75
CA ILE A 70 -21.50 4.71 8.99
C ILE A 70 -20.64 3.98 10.01
N ARG A 71 -19.75 4.70 10.71
CA ARG A 71 -18.94 4.17 11.81
C ARG A 71 -19.05 5.04 13.05
N ASP A 72 -18.95 4.42 14.22
CA ASP A 72 -18.75 5.13 15.47
C ASP A 72 -17.29 5.62 15.55
N ALA A 73 -17.09 6.84 16.01
CA ALA A 73 -15.78 7.48 16.11
C ALA A 73 -15.66 8.32 17.39
N ASP A 74 -14.50 8.20 18.05
CA ASP A 74 -14.13 9.01 19.21
C ASP A 74 -13.31 10.22 18.76
N HIS A 75 -13.85 11.42 18.97
CA HIS A 75 -13.13 12.68 18.74
C HIS A 75 -12.72 13.34 20.03
N THR A 76 -11.60 14.05 19.99
CA THR A 76 -11.11 14.84 21.12
C THR A 76 -11.18 16.32 20.81
N LEU A 77 -12.06 17.05 21.50
CA LEU A 77 -12.08 18.51 21.43
C LEU A 77 -11.17 19.08 22.51
N HIS A 78 -10.29 19.97 22.08
CA HIS A 78 -9.43 20.75 22.97
C HIS A 78 -10.09 22.08 23.30
N VAL A 79 -10.18 22.39 24.58
CA VAL A 79 -10.80 23.61 25.09
C VAL A 79 -9.86 24.35 26.04
N ASP A 80 -10.12 25.64 26.24
CA ASP A 80 -9.30 26.47 27.11
C ASP A 80 -9.45 26.06 28.59
N LYS A 81 -8.54 26.56 29.43
CA LYS A 81 -8.39 26.08 30.82
C LYS A 81 -9.55 26.45 31.73
N ASP A 82 -10.18 27.57 31.46
CA ASP A 82 -11.30 28.16 32.18
C ASP A 82 -12.65 27.57 31.76
N VAL A 83 -12.70 26.83 30.65
CA VAL A 83 -13.88 26.07 30.22
C VAL A 83 -14.14 24.90 31.18
N GLN A 84 -15.36 24.84 31.72
CA GLN A 84 -15.78 23.80 32.67
C GLN A 84 -16.59 22.67 32.01
N GLU A 85 -17.37 23.02 31.01
CA GLU A 85 -18.25 22.12 30.26
C GLU A 85 -18.41 22.62 28.83
N VAL A 86 -18.74 21.70 27.92
CA VAL A 86 -19.07 22.01 26.53
C VAL A 86 -20.47 21.49 26.28
N ILE A 87 -21.33 22.30 25.66
CA ILE A 87 -22.72 21.94 25.37
C ILE A 87 -22.85 21.77 23.86
N ILE A 88 -23.34 20.61 23.41
CA ILE A 88 -23.57 20.29 22.00
C ILE A 88 -24.97 19.70 21.87
N SER A 89 -25.84 20.35 21.08
CA SER A 89 -27.22 19.89 20.84
C SER A 89 -27.95 19.50 22.14
N ASP A 90 -27.83 20.35 23.16
CA ASP A 90 -28.40 20.20 24.51
C ASP A 90 -27.77 19.14 25.43
N GLU A 91 -26.75 18.41 24.97
CA GLU A 91 -25.98 17.49 25.81
C GLU A 91 -24.74 18.18 26.42
N VAL A 92 -24.49 17.92 27.71
CA VAL A 92 -23.41 18.55 28.49
C VAL A 92 -22.22 17.60 28.63
N PHE A 93 -21.08 17.99 28.09
CA PHE A 93 -19.81 17.26 28.14
C PHE A 93 -18.86 17.90 29.17
N PRO A 94 -18.66 17.28 30.35
CA PRO A 94 -17.82 17.84 31.39
C PRO A 94 -16.34 17.76 31.03
N VAL A 95 -15.60 18.83 31.32
CA VAL A 95 -14.15 18.85 31.17
C VAL A 95 -13.49 18.11 32.33
N LYS A 96 -12.73 17.05 32.01
CA LYS A 96 -11.95 16.31 33.02
C LYS A 96 -10.76 17.15 33.50
N LYS A 97 -10.91 17.83 34.64
CA LYS A 97 -9.80 18.50 35.33
C LYS A 97 -8.87 17.46 35.96
N LYS A 98 -7.59 17.44 35.59
CA LYS A 98 -6.59 16.60 36.28
C LYS A 98 -6.50 17.04 37.75
N ARG A 99 -6.83 16.15 38.69
CA ARG A 99 -6.63 16.35 40.14
C ARG A 99 -5.45 15.49 40.59
N GLY A 100 -4.29 16.09 40.80
CA GLY A 100 -3.11 15.39 41.32
C GLY A 100 -1.95 16.33 41.62
N VAL A 101 -1.15 16.02 42.65
CA VAL A 101 -0.02 16.86 43.10
C VAL A 101 1.05 17.03 42.00
N LEU A 102 1.14 16.08 41.08
CA LEU A 102 2.05 16.10 39.92
C LEU A 102 1.51 16.90 38.71
N SER A 103 0.25 17.34 38.72
CA SER A 103 -0.34 18.10 37.60
C SER A 103 0.23 19.52 37.46
N LYS A 104 1.05 19.96 38.42
CA LYS A 104 1.76 21.25 38.40
C LYS A 104 3.13 21.18 37.69
N LEU A 105 3.64 19.97 37.43
CA LEU A 105 4.92 19.72 36.77
C LEU A 105 4.80 19.39 35.27
N GLU A 106 3.59 19.06 34.81
CA GLU A 106 3.34 18.85 33.38
C GLU A 106 3.20 20.19 32.63
N PRO A 107 3.66 20.27 31.38
CA PRO A 107 3.38 21.42 30.52
C PRO A 107 1.89 21.70 30.49
N SER A 108 1.53 22.97 30.43
CA SER A 108 0.17 23.49 30.37
C SER A 108 -0.58 23.00 29.12
N PHE A 109 -1.06 21.76 29.12
CA PHE A 109 -1.90 21.25 28.04
C PHE A 109 -3.33 21.74 28.22
N LYS A 110 -3.95 22.16 27.11
CA LYS A 110 -5.36 22.52 27.03
C LYS A 110 -6.23 21.39 27.58
N ASN A 111 -7.33 21.78 28.22
CA ASN A 111 -8.36 20.86 28.66
C ASN A 111 -8.92 20.09 27.46
N LYS A 112 -9.40 18.85 27.68
CA LYS A 112 -9.93 18.01 26.60
C LYS A 112 -11.24 17.34 27.01
N ILE A 113 -12.14 17.20 26.04
CA ILE A 113 -13.30 16.31 26.14
C ILE A 113 -13.23 15.26 25.03
N LYS A 114 -13.73 14.06 25.33
CA LYS A 114 -13.93 13.00 24.34
C LYS A 114 -15.40 12.97 24.00
N ILE A 115 -15.71 12.93 22.72
CA ILE A 115 -17.08 12.87 22.20
C ILE A 115 -17.16 11.66 21.27
N GLN A 116 -18.15 10.81 21.50
CA GLN A 116 -18.48 9.74 20.57
C GLN A 116 -19.50 10.28 19.57
N MET A 117 -19.24 10.10 18.29
CA MET A 117 -20.15 10.50 17.22
C MET A 117 -20.15 9.47 16.11
N GLN A 118 -21.15 9.56 15.23
CA GLN A 118 -21.20 8.74 14.02
C GLN A 118 -20.69 9.53 12.83
N GLU A 119 -19.82 8.90 12.06
CA GLU A 119 -19.30 9.43 10.80
C GLU A 119 -19.86 8.61 9.65
N ARG A 120 -20.34 9.29 8.60
CA ARG A 120 -20.53 8.65 7.29
C ARG A 120 -19.23 8.76 6.52
N VAL A 121 -18.64 7.61 6.20
CA VAL A 121 -17.36 7.49 5.50
C VAL A 121 -17.64 7.02 4.09
N MET A 122 -17.11 7.78 3.12
CA MET A 122 -17.04 7.37 1.72
C MET A 122 -15.58 7.05 1.40
N LEU A 123 -15.30 5.76 1.19
CA LEU A 123 -13.98 5.27 0.84
C LEU A 123 -13.98 4.83 -0.61
N GLU A 124 -13.12 5.43 -1.42
CA GLU A 124 -12.83 4.97 -2.77
C GLU A 124 -11.43 4.39 -2.80
N ASN A 125 -11.28 3.24 -3.44
CA ASN A 125 -9.98 2.61 -3.57
C ASN A 125 -9.91 1.80 -4.86
N ASP A 126 -8.68 1.63 -5.34
CA ASP A 126 -8.36 0.86 -6.54
C ASP A 126 -7.57 -0.38 -6.11
N ALA A 127 -7.83 -1.49 -6.79
CA ALA A 127 -7.12 -2.73 -6.57
C ALA A 127 -6.79 -3.37 -7.91
N ASP A 128 -5.54 -3.82 -8.02
CA ASP A 128 -5.05 -4.55 -9.17
C ASP A 128 -4.75 -6.00 -8.78
N VAL A 129 -5.14 -6.93 -9.64
CA VAL A 129 -4.74 -8.34 -9.55
C VAL A 129 -4.12 -8.74 -10.88
N SER A 130 -2.96 -9.38 -10.81
CA SER A 130 -2.21 -9.81 -12.00
C SER A 130 -2.13 -11.33 -12.07
N PHE A 131 -2.18 -11.88 -13.28
CA PHE A 131 -2.08 -13.32 -13.54
C PHE A 131 -1.07 -13.61 -14.63
N ASP A 132 -0.28 -14.67 -14.43
CA ASP A 132 0.62 -15.19 -15.46
C ASP A 132 -0.17 -15.87 -16.59
N HIS A 133 0.53 -16.31 -17.64
CA HIS A 133 -0.09 -16.96 -18.78
C HIS A 133 -0.77 -18.31 -18.46
N HIS A 134 -0.52 -18.88 -17.28
CA HIS A 134 -1.21 -20.07 -16.76
C HIS A 134 -2.41 -19.73 -15.87
N GLY A 135 -2.72 -18.44 -15.66
CA GLY A 135 -3.81 -17.99 -14.80
C GLY A 135 -3.46 -18.01 -13.31
N LYS A 136 -2.17 -18.15 -12.95
CA LYS A 136 -1.73 -18.10 -11.55
C LYS A 136 -1.55 -16.64 -11.13
N ALA A 137 -2.09 -16.30 -9.96
CA ALA A 137 -1.94 -14.96 -9.40
C ALA A 137 -0.45 -14.64 -9.15
N MET A 138 -0.03 -13.46 -9.57
CA MET A 138 1.33 -12.96 -9.43
C MET A 138 1.33 -11.53 -8.90
N ASN A 139 2.41 -11.15 -8.22
CA ASN A 139 2.59 -9.80 -7.73
C ASN A 139 3.56 -9.05 -8.66
N LEU A 140 3.12 -7.93 -9.22
CA LEU A 140 3.92 -7.05 -10.08
C LEU A 140 4.50 -5.83 -9.34
N SER A 141 4.25 -5.73 -8.03
CA SER A 141 4.75 -4.66 -7.15
C SER A 141 6.22 -4.84 -6.78
#